data_AF-A0A5Y5HQ44-F1
#
_entry.id   AF-A0A5Y5HQ44-F1
#
_cell.length_a   1.000
_cell.length_b   1.000
_cell.length_c   1.000
_cell.angle_alpha   90.00
_cell.angle_beta   90.00
_cell.angle_gamma   90.00
#
_symmetry.space_group_name_H-M   'P 1'
#
loop_
_entity.id
_entity.type
_entity.pdbx_description
1 polymer ?
#
loop_
_entity_poly.entity_id
_entity_poly.type
_entity_poly.pdbx_seq_one_letter_code
_entity_poly.pdbx_strand_id
1 'polypeptide(L)'
;MKKIIMILCLSYANIVFAVDMITPIPNSISYDKEKAKLGKSLYMDKSLSKDGKVSCNTCHRLDQHGVDGLEFSIGVDNQLDKPFNTPTTLNSVFNFVQFWNGRAKDLAEQAMGPFFNPKEMGLSPELLLQKVNSNENYVKTFKKLYGEVTVEN
;
A
#
# COMPACT_ATOMS: atom_id res chain seq x y z
N MET A 1 23.23 -28.45 65.11
CA MET A 1 22.70 -29.53 64.25
C MET A 1 21.36 -29.11 63.68
N LYS A 2 21.24 -29.12 62.34
CA LYS A 2 20.00 -29.19 61.53
C LYS A 2 19.10 -27.94 61.56
N LYS A 3 19.26 -27.08 60.54
CA LYS A 3 18.40 -27.03 59.32
C LYS A 3 17.10 -26.23 59.56
N ILE A 4 17.17 -24.91 59.38
CA ILE A 4 16.05 -24.12 58.84
C ILE A 4 16.63 -23.23 57.74
N ILE A 5 17.06 -23.91 56.67
CA ILE A 5 17.06 -23.38 55.31
C ILE A 5 15.63 -23.61 54.80
N MET A 6 15.18 -22.81 53.82
CA MET A 6 13.89 -22.94 53.10
C MET A 6 12.80 -22.17 53.88
N ILE A 7 12.20 -21.09 53.39
CA ILE A 7 11.70 -20.84 52.04
C ILE A 7 11.68 -19.30 51.86
N LEU A 8 12.64 -18.73 51.13
CA LEU A 8 12.43 -17.45 50.46
C LEU A 8 11.67 -17.84 49.18
N CYS A 9 10.35 -18.02 49.28
CA CYS A 9 9.52 -18.18 48.10
C CYS A 9 9.55 -16.84 47.40
N LEU A 10 10.48 -16.69 46.45
CA LEU A 10 10.36 -15.68 45.42
C LEU A 10 9.02 -15.92 44.74
N SER A 11 7.99 -15.23 45.21
CA SER A 11 6.81 -14.93 44.43
C SER A 11 7.25 -13.94 43.36
N TYR A 12 8.07 -14.41 42.40
CA TYR A 12 8.01 -13.92 41.04
C TYR A 12 6.60 -14.27 40.58
N ALA A 13 5.67 -13.36 40.86
CA ALA A 13 4.46 -13.28 40.08
C ALA A 13 4.94 -13.13 38.65
N ASN A 14 4.96 -14.23 37.91
CA ASN A 14 5.03 -14.21 36.47
C ASN A 14 3.80 -13.42 36.05
N ILE A 15 3.96 -12.11 35.87
CA ILE A 15 3.00 -11.31 35.14
C ILE A 15 3.14 -11.82 33.70
N VAL A 16 2.41 -12.90 33.43
CA VAL A 16 2.09 -13.28 32.07
C VAL A 16 1.22 -12.14 31.59
N PHE A 17 1.83 -11.17 30.92
CA PHE A 17 1.06 -10.25 30.09
C PHE A 17 0.32 -11.14 29.10
N ALA A 18 -0.99 -11.27 29.28
CA ALA A 18 -1.85 -11.86 28.28
C ALA A 18 -1.73 -10.95 27.05
N VAL A 19 -0.87 -11.35 26.12
CA VAL A 19 -0.79 -10.69 24.82
C VAL A 19 -2.01 -11.18 24.07
N ASP A 20 -3.02 -10.33 23.94
CA ASP A 20 -4.19 -10.64 23.12
C ASP A 20 -3.71 -10.92 21.67
N MET A 21 -4.16 -12.04 21.10
CA MET A 21 -3.78 -12.43 19.73
C MET A 21 -4.29 -11.45 18.67
N ILE A 22 -5.30 -10.64 19.02
CA ILE A 22 -5.85 -9.57 18.19
C ILE A 22 -5.89 -8.32 19.04
N THR A 23 -5.31 -7.24 18.52
CA THR A 23 -5.35 -5.92 19.15
C THR A 23 -6.16 -4.96 18.28
N PRO A 24 -6.77 -3.91 18.87
CA PRO A 24 -7.45 -2.88 18.09
C PRO A 24 -6.51 -2.24 17.07
N ILE A 25 -7.03 -1.96 15.88
CA ILE A 25 -6.30 -1.19 14.86
C ILE A 25 -6.02 0.21 15.43
N PRO A 26 -4.78 0.72 15.35
CA PRO A 26 -4.47 2.07 15.81
C PRO A 26 -5.34 3.11 15.11
N ASN A 27 -5.87 4.07 15.88
CA ASN A 27 -6.70 5.16 15.32
C ASN A 27 -5.93 6.08 14.35
N SER A 28 -4.61 6.09 14.42
CA SER A 28 -3.74 6.85 13.52
C SER A 28 -2.35 6.22 13.42
N ILE A 29 -1.73 6.36 12.26
CA ILE A 29 -0.30 6.15 12.05
C ILE A 29 0.36 7.50 11.73
N SER A 30 1.67 7.61 11.95
CA SER A 30 2.42 8.80 11.52
C SER A 30 2.62 8.77 10.01
N TYR A 31 2.34 9.87 9.32
CA TYR A 31 2.58 10.03 7.90
C TYR A 31 2.69 11.51 7.51
N ASP A 32 3.31 11.79 6.36
CA ASP A 32 3.38 13.13 5.79
C ASP A 32 2.06 13.48 5.08
N LYS A 33 1.38 14.53 5.58
CA LYS A 33 0.08 14.96 5.05
C LYS A 33 0.14 15.49 3.63
N GLU A 34 1.23 16.14 3.23
CA GLU A 34 1.39 16.69 1.89
C GLU A 34 1.69 15.57 0.88
N LYS A 35 2.51 14.59 1.27
CA LYS A 35 2.70 13.36 0.48
C LYS A 35 1.40 12.56 0.34
N ALA A 36 0.61 12.45 1.41
CA ALA A 36 -0.68 11.76 1.33
C ALA A 36 -1.68 12.46 0.41
N LYS A 37 -1.69 13.80 0.35
CA LYS A 37 -2.51 14.55 -0.61
C LYS A 37 -2.09 14.26 -2.06
N LEU A 38 -0.78 14.28 -2.33
CA LEU A 38 -0.26 13.93 -3.65
C LEU A 38 -0.60 12.48 -4.01
N GLY A 39 -0.32 11.53 -3.11
CA GLY A 39 -0.65 10.12 -3.29
C GLY A 39 -2.14 9.88 -3.53
N LYS A 40 -3.03 10.61 -2.84
CA LYS A 40 -4.48 10.56 -3.09
C LYS A 40 -4.81 11.01 -4.52
N SER A 41 -4.17 12.06 -5.03
CA SER A 41 -4.38 12.49 -6.42
C SER A 41 -3.93 11.41 -7.39
N LEU A 42 -2.72 10.86 -7.23
CA LEU A 42 -2.18 9.79 -8.09
C LEU A 42 -3.08 8.53 -8.06
N TYR A 43 -3.56 8.14 -6.88
CA TYR A 43 -4.42 6.97 -6.69
C TYR A 43 -5.74 7.04 -7.48
N MET A 44 -6.24 8.26 -7.70
CA MET A 44 -7.49 8.53 -8.40
C MET A 44 -7.29 8.84 -9.89
N ASP A 45 -6.04 9.05 -10.33
CA ASP A 45 -5.76 9.62 -11.64
C ASP A 45 -5.73 8.56 -12.74
N LYS A 46 -6.81 8.52 -13.53
CA LYS A 46 -6.91 7.61 -14.68
C LYS A 46 -6.01 8.00 -15.84
N SER A 47 -5.56 9.25 -15.92
CA SER A 47 -4.66 9.69 -17.00
C SER A 47 -3.31 8.98 -16.93
N LEU A 48 -2.96 8.40 -15.78
CA LEU A 48 -1.77 7.59 -15.54
C LEU A 48 -1.93 6.11 -15.95
N SER A 49 -2.95 5.75 -16.73
CA SER A 49 -2.93 4.50 -17.51
C SER A 49 -2.66 4.76 -18.99
N LYS A 50 -2.28 3.71 -19.70
CA LYS A 50 -2.03 3.72 -21.15
C LYS A 50 -3.24 4.27 -21.93
N ASP A 51 -4.43 3.82 -21.59
CA ASP A 51 -5.69 4.19 -22.27
C ASP A 51 -6.45 5.35 -21.61
N GLY A 52 -5.94 5.89 -20.49
CA GLY A 52 -6.58 6.98 -19.76
C GLY A 52 -7.84 6.59 -18.96
N LYS A 53 -8.11 5.29 -18.74
CA LYS A 53 -9.35 4.79 -18.13
C LYS A 53 -9.17 4.10 -16.78
N VAL A 54 -7.94 3.74 -16.41
CA VAL A 54 -7.63 2.91 -15.24
C VAL A 54 -6.79 3.71 -14.23
N SER A 55 -7.14 3.60 -12.95
CA SER A 55 -6.42 4.17 -11.81
C SER A 55 -6.33 3.12 -10.70
N CYS A 56 -5.56 3.36 -9.64
CA CYS A 56 -5.56 2.47 -8.47
C CYS A 56 -6.99 2.30 -7.92
N ASN A 57 -7.77 3.38 -7.87
CA ASN A 57 -9.17 3.34 -7.43
C ASN A 57 -10.12 2.59 -8.38
N THR A 58 -9.69 2.23 -9.59
CA THR A 58 -10.52 1.39 -10.49
C THR A 58 -10.64 -0.03 -9.94
N CYS A 59 -9.52 -0.62 -9.48
CA CYS A 59 -9.48 -1.98 -8.93
C CYS A 59 -9.59 -1.99 -7.39
N HIS A 60 -9.10 -0.94 -6.72
CA HIS A 60 -9.10 -0.80 -5.26
C HIS A 60 -10.03 0.32 -4.81
N ARG A 61 -11.34 0.11 -4.98
CA ARG A 61 -12.34 1.16 -4.82
C ARG A 61 -12.53 1.56 -3.36
N LEU A 62 -12.20 2.81 -3.01
CA LEU A 62 -12.35 3.30 -1.63
C LEU A 62 -13.81 3.40 -1.17
N ASP A 63 -14.76 3.51 -2.11
CA ASP A 63 -16.20 3.49 -1.85
C ASP A 63 -16.78 2.06 -1.75
N GLN A 64 -15.98 1.03 -2.04
CA GLN A 64 -16.37 -0.39 -2.01
C GLN A 64 -15.31 -1.24 -1.29
N HIS A 65 -15.05 -0.92 -0.02
CA HIS A 65 -14.18 -1.71 0.86
C HIS A 65 -12.75 -1.93 0.35
N GLY A 66 -12.27 -1.09 -0.57
CA GLY A 66 -10.94 -1.17 -1.17
C GLY A 66 -10.78 -2.24 -2.25
N VAL A 67 -11.87 -2.79 -2.80
CA VAL A 67 -11.87 -3.84 -3.83
C VAL A 67 -12.87 -3.56 -4.95
N ASP A 68 -12.75 -4.23 -6.09
CA ASP A 68 -13.66 -4.07 -7.23
C ASP A 68 -14.83 -5.08 -7.24
N GLY A 69 -14.79 -6.09 -6.37
CA GLY A 69 -15.83 -7.11 -6.24
C GLY A 69 -15.89 -8.11 -7.41
N LEU A 70 -14.86 -8.17 -8.25
CA LEU A 70 -14.77 -9.10 -9.38
C LEU A 70 -13.96 -10.34 -9.00
N GLU A 71 -14.08 -11.44 -9.75
CA GLU A 71 -13.14 -12.57 -9.59
C GLU A 71 -11.71 -12.15 -9.96
N PHE A 72 -11.59 -11.43 -11.09
CA PHE A 72 -10.34 -10.88 -11.63
C PHE A 72 -10.59 -9.46 -12.12
N SER A 73 -9.68 -8.55 -11.82
CA SER A 73 -9.81 -7.15 -12.23
C SER A 73 -9.70 -6.99 -13.75
N ILE A 74 -10.29 -5.90 -14.25
CA ILE A 74 -10.21 -5.50 -15.65
C ILE A 74 -9.35 -4.23 -15.72
N GLY A 75 -8.18 -4.33 -16.33
CA GLY A 75 -7.29 -3.20 -16.55
C GLY A 75 -7.40 -2.61 -17.95
N VAL A 76 -6.30 -2.03 -18.42
CA VAL A 76 -6.24 -1.30 -19.70
C VAL A 76 -6.63 -2.19 -20.88
N ASP A 77 -7.25 -1.56 -21.89
CA ASP A 77 -7.69 -2.24 -23.11
C ASP A 77 -8.66 -3.42 -22.83
N ASN A 78 -9.39 -3.38 -21.70
CA ASN A 78 -10.29 -4.42 -21.19
C ASN A 78 -9.62 -5.78 -20.91
N GLN A 79 -8.32 -5.78 -20.60
CA GLN A 79 -7.62 -7.01 -20.26
C GLN A 79 -7.98 -7.50 -18.85
N LEU A 80 -8.18 -8.80 -18.72
CA LEU A 80 -8.35 -9.45 -17.41
C LEU A 80 -7.00 -9.65 -16.74
N ASP A 81 -6.83 -9.10 -15.54
CA ASP A 81 -5.67 -9.34 -14.70
C ASP A 81 -5.83 -10.62 -13.88
N LYS A 82 -5.08 -11.64 -14.29
CA LYS A 82 -5.13 -13.02 -13.77
C LYS A 82 -3.74 -13.44 -13.32
N PRO A 83 -3.61 -14.34 -12.33
CA PRO A 83 -4.65 -15.23 -11.80
C PRO A 83 -5.14 -14.87 -10.40
N PHE A 84 -4.94 -13.64 -9.93
CA PHE A 84 -5.27 -13.26 -8.56
C PHE A 84 -6.44 -12.28 -8.51
N ASN A 85 -7.31 -12.47 -7.53
CA ASN A 85 -8.28 -11.46 -7.15
C ASN A 85 -7.59 -10.24 -6.54
N THR A 86 -8.17 -9.06 -6.69
CA THR A 86 -7.61 -7.82 -6.15
C THR A 86 -7.82 -7.73 -4.63
N PRO A 87 -6.74 -7.72 -3.82
CA PRO A 87 -6.87 -7.55 -2.37
C PRO A 87 -7.26 -6.12 -2.00
N THR A 88 -7.78 -5.91 -0.80
CA THR A 88 -8.11 -4.56 -0.32
C THR A 88 -6.87 -3.72 -0.03
N THR A 89 -6.92 -2.41 -0.30
CA THR A 89 -5.91 -1.44 0.16
C THR A 89 -6.15 -0.97 1.60
N LEU A 90 -7.32 -1.27 2.19
CA LEU A 90 -7.60 -0.92 3.57
C LEU A 90 -6.71 -1.76 4.50
N ASN A 91 -6.02 -1.11 5.44
CA ASN A 91 -5.11 -1.74 6.41
C ASN A 91 -3.89 -2.45 5.81
N SER A 92 -3.64 -2.34 4.50
CA SER A 92 -2.51 -3.03 3.83
C SER A 92 -1.12 -2.61 4.34
N VAL A 93 -1.03 -1.45 4.99
CA VAL A 93 0.17 -0.97 5.68
C VAL A 93 0.63 -1.89 6.81
N PHE A 94 -0.27 -2.70 7.38
CA PHE A 94 0.05 -3.66 8.44
C PHE A 94 0.44 -5.04 7.92
N ASN A 95 0.35 -5.28 6.60
CA ASN A 95 0.83 -6.52 6.02
C ASN A 95 2.37 -6.58 6.12
N PHE A 96 2.91 -7.76 6.44
CA PHE A 96 4.36 -7.97 6.51
C PHE A 96 5.04 -8.04 5.12
N VAL A 97 4.26 -8.30 4.07
CA VAL A 97 4.62 -8.24 2.64
C VAL A 97 3.37 -7.88 1.83
N GLN A 98 3.55 -7.49 0.57
CA GLN A 98 2.47 -7.13 -0.35
C GLN A 98 2.31 -8.15 -1.50
N PHE A 99 1.16 -8.10 -2.16
CA PHE A 99 0.64 -9.11 -3.10
C PHE A 99 0.37 -10.49 -2.46
N TRP A 100 -0.49 -11.27 -3.11
CA TRP A 100 -0.80 -12.66 -2.69
C TRP A 100 0.42 -13.57 -2.57
N ASN A 101 1.44 -13.34 -3.40
CA ASN A 101 2.67 -14.11 -3.40
C ASN A 101 3.80 -13.45 -2.59
N GLY A 102 3.53 -12.37 -1.86
CA GLY A 102 4.49 -11.71 -0.99
C GLY A 102 5.71 -11.12 -1.70
N ARG A 103 5.63 -10.89 -3.02
CA ARG A 103 6.81 -10.53 -3.83
C ARG A 103 7.33 -9.10 -3.62
N ALA A 104 6.53 -8.23 -3.00
CA ALA A 104 6.93 -6.86 -2.71
C ALA A 104 7.03 -6.68 -1.20
N LYS A 105 8.13 -6.10 -0.72
CA LYS A 105 8.40 -6.00 0.73
C LYS A 105 7.49 -5.00 1.45
N ASP A 106 7.02 -3.97 0.76
CA ASP A 106 6.23 -2.87 1.31
C ASP A 106 5.31 -2.22 0.26
N LEU A 107 4.52 -1.23 0.68
CA LEU A 107 3.57 -0.53 -0.19
C LEU A 107 4.25 0.30 -1.28
N ALA A 108 5.45 0.84 -1.03
CA ALA A 108 6.16 1.65 -2.02
C ALA A 108 6.64 0.76 -3.18
N GLU A 109 7.19 -0.41 -2.87
CA GLU A 109 7.57 -1.40 -3.87
C GLU A 109 6.35 -1.96 -4.60
N GLN A 110 5.24 -2.19 -3.91
CA GLN A 110 3.99 -2.65 -4.52
C GLN A 110 3.46 -1.66 -5.56
N ALA A 111 3.41 -0.37 -5.22
CA ALA A 111 2.80 0.68 -6.03
C ALA A 111 3.43 0.84 -7.42
N MET A 112 4.72 0.49 -7.56
CA MET A 112 5.43 0.56 -8.84
C MET A 112 4.94 -0.48 -9.86
N GLY A 113 4.53 -1.66 -9.41
CA GLY A 113 4.14 -2.77 -10.29
C GLY A 113 2.97 -2.46 -11.22
N PRO A 114 1.81 -2.01 -10.69
CA PRO A 114 0.61 -1.76 -11.48
C PRO A 114 0.79 -0.79 -12.65
N PHE A 115 1.59 0.27 -12.47
CA PHE A 115 1.86 1.24 -13.54
C PHE A 115 2.41 0.57 -14.80
N PHE A 116 3.26 -0.44 -14.64
CA PHE A 116 3.99 -1.07 -15.74
C PHE A 116 3.43 -2.44 -16.15
N ASN A 117 2.50 -3.01 -15.38
CA ASN A 117 1.87 -4.27 -15.78
C ASN A 117 0.97 -4.03 -17.01
N PRO A 118 1.21 -4.70 -18.15
CA PRO A 118 0.47 -4.51 -19.40
C PRO A 118 -1.02 -4.88 -19.30
N LYS A 119 -1.41 -5.64 -18.28
CA LYS A 119 -2.81 -6.00 -18.01
C LYS A 119 -3.49 -5.07 -17.01
N GLU A 120 -2.73 -4.26 -16.29
CA GLU A 120 -3.25 -3.33 -15.28
C GLU A 120 -3.28 -1.90 -15.84
N MET A 121 -2.19 -1.12 -15.74
CA MET A 121 -2.12 0.26 -16.24
C MET A 121 -1.25 0.44 -17.50
N GLY A 122 -0.36 -0.51 -17.78
CA GLY A 122 0.31 -0.72 -19.08
C GLY A 122 1.20 0.41 -19.60
N LEU A 123 1.83 1.18 -18.73
CA LEU A 123 2.79 2.23 -19.11
C LEU A 123 4.23 1.69 -19.21
N SER A 124 5.09 2.45 -19.87
CA SER A 124 6.55 2.38 -19.66
C SER A 124 6.98 3.45 -18.65
N PRO A 125 8.17 3.35 -18.04
CA PRO A 125 8.71 4.39 -17.15
C PRO A 125 8.76 5.77 -17.82
N GLU A 126 9.15 5.84 -19.10
CA GLU A 126 9.25 7.08 -19.86
C GLU A 126 7.87 7.70 -20.08
N LEU A 127 6.86 6.89 -20.42
CA LEU A 127 5.50 7.37 -20.65
C LEU A 127 4.82 7.79 -19.34
N LEU A 128 5.09 7.11 -18.23
CA LEU A 128 4.66 7.53 -16.90
C LEU A 128 5.24 8.92 -16.58
N LEU A 129 6.54 9.08 -16.72
CA LEU A 129 7.21 10.34 -16.45
C LEU A 129 6.72 11.46 -17.38
N GLN A 130 6.45 11.16 -18.66
CA GLN A 130 5.85 12.11 -19.60
C GLN A 130 4.45 12.55 -19.15
N LYS A 131 3.60 11.61 -18.71
CA LYS A 131 2.24 11.90 -18.23
C LYS A 131 2.24 12.69 -16.92
N VAL A 132 3.16 12.39 -16.00
CA VAL A 132 3.29 13.17 -14.76
C VAL A 132 3.78 14.59 -15.09
N ASN A 133 4.76 14.74 -15.98
CA ASN A 133 5.30 16.04 -16.35
C ASN A 133 4.37 16.91 -17.21
N SER A 134 3.34 16.34 -17.84
CA SER A 134 2.33 17.12 -18.55
C SER A 134 1.31 17.79 -17.62
N ASN A 135 1.30 17.44 -16.32
CA ASN A 135 0.48 18.06 -15.31
C ASN A 135 1.31 19.04 -14.46
N GLU A 136 1.14 20.34 -14.70
CA GLU A 136 1.89 21.39 -14.00
C GLU A 136 1.74 21.33 -12.47
N ASN A 137 0.57 20.92 -11.97
CA ASN A 137 0.34 20.78 -10.53
C ASN A 137 1.15 19.63 -9.93
N TYR A 138 1.30 18.52 -10.66
CA TYR A 138 2.19 17.44 -10.23
C TYR A 138 3.63 17.90 -10.22
N VAL A 139 4.14 18.47 -11.32
CA VAL A 139 5.52 18.96 -11.38
C VAL A 139 5.84 19.90 -10.22
N LYS A 140 4.96 20.85 -9.93
CA LYS A 140 5.12 21.78 -8.79
C LYS A 140 5.13 21.04 -7.45
N THR A 141 4.24 20.07 -7.27
CA THR A 141 4.09 19.35 -5.99
C THR A 141 5.25 18.38 -5.75
N PHE A 142 5.67 17.62 -6.75
CA PHE A 142 6.85 16.75 -6.67
C PHE A 142 8.12 17.56 -6.42
N LYS A 143 8.37 18.65 -7.16
CA LYS A 143 9.52 19.53 -6.89
C LYS A 143 9.52 20.11 -5.47
N LYS A 144 8.34 20.47 -4.94
CA LYS A 144 8.21 20.94 -3.55
C LYS A 144 8.57 19.85 -2.53
N LEU A 145 8.17 18.60 -2.77
CA LEU A 145 8.32 17.49 -1.82
C LEU A 145 9.65 16.75 -1.94
N TYR A 146 10.21 16.67 -3.14
CA TYR A 146 11.35 15.82 -3.49
C TYR A 146 12.47 16.54 -4.25
N GLY A 147 12.27 17.80 -4.65
CA GLY A 147 13.25 18.59 -5.41
C GLY A 147 13.22 18.35 -6.92
N GLU A 148 12.86 17.15 -7.34
CA GLU A 148 12.75 16.73 -8.74
C GLU A 148 11.56 15.80 -8.96
N VAL A 149 11.33 15.41 -10.22
CA VAL A 149 10.31 14.42 -10.61
C VAL A 149 11.07 13.27 -11.25
N THR A 150 11.06 12.10 -10.61
CA THR A 150 11.62 10.86 -11.16
C THR A 150 10.58 9.77 -11.14
N VAL A 151 10.93 8.57 -11.62
CA VAL A 151 10.02 7.42 -11.57
C VAL A 151 9.89 6.88 -10.14
N GLU A 152 10.90 7.09 -9.31
CA GLU A 152 11.02 6.54 -7.96
C GLU A 152 10.37 7.40 -6.86
N ASN A 153 9.96 8.64 -7.15
CA ASN A 153 9.47 9.59 -6.14
C ASN A 153 8.02 10.03 -6.33
#